data_AF-A0A6N6MBQ2-F1
#
_entry.id   AF-A0A6N6MBQ2-F1
#
_cell.length_a   1.000
_cell.length_b   1.000
_cell.length_c   1.000
_cell.angle_alpha   90.00
_cell.angle_beta   90.00
_cell.angle_gamma   90.00
#
_symmetry.space_group_name_H-M   'P 1'
#
loop_
_entity.id
_entity.type
_entity.pdbx_description
1 polymer ?
#
loop_
_entity_poly.entity_id
_entity_poly.type
_entity_poly.pdbx_seq_one_letter_code
_entity_poly.pdbx_strand_id
1 'polypeptide(L)' 'MEIRTDDIIETEATDANGKILYLIFNNTKGNVTIDFEGDIAVLKSERTGSGFWYKNKTYNLRGKGNHMTMKKDGVVVFEN' A
#
# COMPACT_ATOMS: atom_id res chain seq x y z
N MET A 1 15.16 -16.50 24.29
CA MET A 1 14.99 -15.22 23.58
C MET A 1 14.32 -15.54 22.26
N GLU A 2 13.08 -15.11 22.06
CA GLU A 2 12.35 -15.38 20.82
C GLU A 2 12.83 -14.36 19.78
N ILE A 3 13.50 -14.81 18.72
CA ILE A 3 13.84 -13.93 17.59
C ILE A 3 12.55 -13.79 16.77
N ARG A 4 11.91 -12.62 16.85
CA ARG A 4 10.78 -12.30 15.98
C ARG A 4 11.32 -11.72 14.67
N THR A 5 11.22 -12.49 13.60
CA THR A 5 11.43 -11.98 12.23
C THR A 5 10.15 -11.27 11.79
N ASP A 6 10.30 -10.05 11.25
CA ASP A 6 9.17 -9.36 10.62
C ASP A 6 8.69 -10.16 9.40
N ASP A 7 7.38 -10.27 9.23
CA ASP A 7 6.73 -10.78 8.03
C ASP A 7 6.64 -9.65 6.99
N ILE A 8 7.56 -9.68 6.03
CA ILE A 8 7.75 -8.67 4.99
C ILE A 8 7.40 -9.27 3.63
N ILE A 9 6.55 -8.57 2.88
CA ILE A 9 6.19 -8.92 1.50
C ILE A 9 6.45 -7.71 0.61
N GLU A 10 7.28 -7.91 -0.42
CA GLU A 10 7.55 -6.92 -1.45
C GLU A 10 6.76 -7.25 -2.71
N THR A 11 6.14 -6.25 -3.32
CA THR A 11 5.40 -6.40 -4.57
C THR A 11 5.37 -5.09 -5.34
N GLU A 12 5.01 -5.19 -6.61
CA GLU A 12 4.81 -4.05 -7.49
C GLU A 12 3.46 -4.20 -8.21
N ALA A 13 2.85 -3.07 -8.51
CA ALA A 13 1.65 -3.01 -9.32
C ALA A 13 1.84 -1.97 -10.42
N THR A 14 1.33 -2.28 -11.61
CA THR A 14 1.40 -1.38 -12.78
C THR A 14 -0.01 -0.94 -13.15
N ASP A 15 -0.20 0.36 -13.33
CA ASP A 15 -1.49 0.90 -13.79
C ASP A 15 -1.63 0.81 -15.32
N ALA A 16 -2.80 1.16 -15.84
CA ALA A 16 -3.09 1.16 -17.29
C ALA A 16 -2.22 2.15 -18.09
N ASN A 17 -1.56 3.12 -17.43
CA ASN A 17 -0.66 4.10 -18.05
C ASN A 17 0.82 3.69 -17.97
N GLY A 18 1.12 2.52 -17.39
CA GLY A 18 2.49 2.04 -17.19
C GLY A 18 3.20 2.65 -15.96
N LYS A 19 2.49 3.37 -15.09
CA LYS A 19 3.07 3.83 -13.81
C LYS A 19 3.21 2.64 -12.87
N ILE A 20 4.31 2.63 -12.14
CA ILE A 20 4.64 1.55 -11.20
C ILE A 20 4.46 2.05 -9.77
N LEU A 21 3.78 1.25 -8.96
CA LEU A 21 3.63 1.41 -7.52
C LEU A 21 4.38 0.25 -6.83
N TYR A 22 5.47 0.57 -6.15
CA TYR A 22 6.19 -0.41 -5.32
C TYR A 22 5.60 -0.42 -3.91
N LEU A 23 5.47 -1.61 -3.34
CA LEU A 23 4.80 -1.86 -2.07
C LEU A 23 5.64 -2.81 -1.21
N ILE A 24 5.92 -2.40 0.02
CA ILE A 24 6.55 -3.25 1.03
C ILE A 24 5.58 -3.37 2.20
N PHE A 25 4.86 -4.48 2.27
CA PHE A 25 3.97 -4.80 3.38
C PHE A 25 4.79 -5.33 4.55
N ASN A 26 4.60 -4.73 5.73
CA ASN A 26 5.08 -5.27 6.99
C ASN A 26 3.87 -5.72 7.81
N ASN A 27 3.53 -7.00 7.70
CA ASN A 27 2.35 -7.58 8.35
C ASN A 27 2.52 -7.62 9.88
N THR A 28 3.76 -7.74 10.37
CA THR A 28 4.08 -7.69 11.80
C THR A 28 3.76 -6.32 12.42
N LYS A 29 4.01 -5.23 11.68
CA LYS A 29 3.73 -3.85 12.11
C LYS A 29 2.39 -3.31 11.64
N GLY A 30 1.69 -4.02 10.75
CA GLY A 30 0.42 -3.60 10.18
C GLY A 30 0.53 -2.30 9.38
N ASN A 31 1.59 -2.16 8.58
CA ASN A 31 1.81 -1.01 7.71
C ASN A 31 2.32 -1.43 6.33
N VAL A 32 2.26 -0.49 5.39
CA VAL A 32 2.85 -0.63 4.06
C VAL A 32 3.70 0.59 3.77
N THR A 33 4.90 0.38 3.26
CA THR A 33 5.70 1.43 2.62
C THR A 33 5.36 1.41 1.13
N ILE A 34 5.00 2.58 0.60
CA ILE A 34 4.83 2.77 -0.84
C ILE A 34 6.01 3.56 -1.41
N ASP A 35 6.36 3.30 -2.66
CA ASP A 35 7.13 4.20 -3.52
C ASP A 35 6.34 4.38 -4.82
N PHE A 36 5.90 5.62 -5.06
CA PHE A 36 5.15 5.98 -6.25
C PHE A 36 5.78 7.18 -6.94
N GLU A 37 6.34 6.96 -8.13
CA GLU A 37 7.08 7.98 -8.89
C GLU A 37 8.20 8.66 -8.06
N GLY A 38 8.81 7.92 -7.12
CA GLY A 38 9.86 8.41 -6.21
C GLY A 38 9.35 9.05 -4.92
N ASP A 39 8.04 9.18 -4.73
CA ASP A 39 7.43 9.65 -3.48
C ASP A 39 7.21 8.46 -2.53
N ILE A 40 8.01 8.41 -1.47
CA ILE A 40 8.03 7.32 -0.50
C ILE A 40 7.21 7.70 0.74
N ALA A 41 6.25 6.84 1.10
CA ALA A 41 5.43 7.07 2.29
C ALA A 41 5.09 5.78 3.03
N VAL A 42 4.94 5.87 4.35
CA VAL A 42 4.43 4.77 5.19
C VAL A 42 2.95 5.02 5.48
N LEU A 43 2.13 3.98 5.24
CA LEU A 43 0.69 4.00 5.45
C LEU A 43 0.34 2.95 6.51
N LYS A 44 -0.54 3.30 7.44
CA LYS A 44 -1.00 2.38 8.49
C LYS A 44 -2.26 1.66 8.01
N SER A 45 -2.38 0.39 8.39
CA SER A 45 -3.59 -0.39 8.16
C SER A 45 -4.79 0.21 8.89
N GLU A 46 -5.95 0.09 8.26
CA GLU A 46 -7.24 0.50 8.79
C GLU A 46 -8.20 -0.70 8.78
N ARG A 47 -9.18 -0.69 9.69
CA ARG A 47 -10.22 -1.71 9.71
C ARG A 47 -11.14 -1.54 8.50
N THR A 48 -11.35 -2.62 7.76
CA THR A 48 -12.31 -2.69 6.64
C THR A 48 -13.15 -3.96 6.72
N GLY A 49 -14.37 -3.93 6.16
CA GLY A 49 -15.24 -5.10 6.10
C GLY A 49 -14.83 -6.12 5.03
N SER A 50 -14.07 -5.69 4.02
CA SER A 50 -13.49 -6.58 3.01
C SER A 50 -12.28 -5.93 2.34
N GLY A 51 -11.34 -6.76 1.88
CA GLY A 51 -10.11 -6.29 1.23
C GLY A 51 -9.10 -5.72 2.24
N PHE A 52 -8.25 -4.82 1.77
CA PHE A 52 -7.29 -4.10 2.59
C PHE A 52 -7.49 -2.59 2.46
N TRP A 53 -7.11 -1.88 3.52
CA TRP A 53 -7.11 -0.43 3.53
C TRP A 53 -5.91 0.06 4.33
N TYR A 54 -5.10 0.90 3.69
CA TYR A 54 -3.98 1.58 4.32
C TYR A 54 -4.09 3.08 4.04
N LYS A 55 -3.75 3.92 5.02
CA LYS A 55 -3.74 5.38 4.83
C LYS A 55 -2.71 6.09 5.69
N ASN A 56 -2.41 7.31 5.30
CA ASN A 56 -1.85 8.35 6.15
C ASN A 56 -2.58 9.69 5.87
N LYS A 57 -1.94 10.83 6.12
CA LYS A 57 -2.54 12.15 5.88
C LYS A 57 -2.69 12.49 4.40
N THR A 58 -1.80 11.97 3.56
CA THR A 58 -1.67 12.31 2.14
C THR A 58 -2.23 11.19 1.25
N TYR A 59 -1.93 9.94 1.60
CA TYR A 59 -2.25 8.78 0.79
C TYR A 59 -3.36 7.92 1.39
N ASN A 60 -4.17 7.35 0.51
CA ASN A 60 -5.19 6.35 0.83
C ASN A 60 -5.14 5.23 -0.20
N LEU A 61 -4.67 4.06 0.22
CA LEU A 61 -4.54 2.86 -0.58
C LEU A 61 -5.63 1.87 -0.18
N ARG A 62 -6.43 1.42 -1.15
CA ARG A 62 -7.46 0.40 -0.95
C ARG A 62 -7.32 -0.68 -2.00
N GLY A 63 -7.69 -1.91 -1.67
CA GLY A 63 -7.75 -2.96 -2.65
C GLY A 63 -8.50 -4.20 -2.18
N LYS A 64 -8.81 -5.07 -3.14
CA LYS A 64 -9.50 -6.34 -2.91
C LYS A 64 -9.12 -7.32 -4.01
N GLY A 65 -8.61 -8.49 -3.64
CA GLY A 65 -8.06 -9.43 -4.60
C GLY A 65 -6.90 -8.78 -5.35
N ASN A 66 -6.97 -8.77 -6.68
CA ASN A 66 -5.90 -8.25 -7.54
C ASN A 66 -6.04 -6.76 -7.90
N HIS A 67 -7.15 -6.11 -7.50
CA HIS A 67 -7.40 -4.71 -7.81
C HIS A 67 -7.04 -3.83 -6.62
N MET A 68 -6.41 -2.69 -6.89
CA MET A 68 -6.12 -1.65 -5.92
C MET A 68 -6.25 -0.26 -6.53
N THR A 69 -6.58 0.70 -5.67
CA THR A 69 -6.66 2.12 -6.01
C THR A 69 -5.89 2.91 -4.97
N MET A 70 -5.08 3.86 -5.42
CA MET A 70 -4.41 4.81 -4.54
C MET A 70 -4.86 6.22 -4.83
N LYS A 71 -5.21 6.95 -3.76
CA LYS A 71 -5.51 8.38 -3.80
C LYS A 71 -4.40 9.17 -3.11
N LYS A 72 -4.01 10.29 -3.71
CA LYS A 72 -3.16 11.34 -3.12
C LYS A 72 -4.02 12.58 -2.93
N ASP A 73 -4.12 13.08 -1.69
CA ASP A 73 -4.92 14.25 -1.32
C ASP A 73 -6.38 14.16 -1.83
N GLY A 74 -6.93 12.95 -1.83
CA GLY A 74 -8.31 12.67 -2.28
C GLY A 74 -8.49 12.41 -3.77
N VAL A 75 -7.48 12.68 -4.61
CA VAL A 75 -7.49 12.45 -6.06
C VAL A 75 -6.92 11.07 -6.37
N VAL A 76 -7.57 10.29 -7.26
CA VAL A 76 -7.04 9.00 -7.72
C VAL A 76 -5.79 9.25 -8.57
N VAL A 77 -4.68 8.62 -8.17
CA VAL A 77 -3.39 8.74 -8.86
C VAL A 77 -2.87 7.41 -9.41
N PHE A 78 -3.49 6.29 -9.01
CA PHE A 78 -3.15 4.94 -9.46
C PHE A 78 -4.36 4.02 -9.34
N GLU A 79 -4.56 3.14 -10.33
CA GLU A 79 -5.58 2.09 -10.35
C GLU A 79 -5.15 0.95 -11.29
N ASN A 80 -5.35 -0.31 -10.87
CA ASN A 80 -5.04 -1.51 -11.67
C ASN A 80 -6.20 -2.51 -11.73
#